data_AF-A0A0P7ZAK4-F1
#
_entry.id   AF-A0A0P7ZAK4-F1
#
_cell.length_a   1.000
_cell.length_b   1.000
_cell.length_c   1.000
_cell.angle_alpha   90.00
_cell.angle_beta   90.00
_cell.angle_gamma   90.00
#
_symmetry.space_group_name_H-M   'P 1'
#
loop_
_entity.id
_entity.type
_entity.pdbx_description
1 polymer ?
#
loop_
_entity_poly.entity_id
_entity_poly.type
_entity_poly.pdbx_seq_one_letter_code
_entity_poly.pdbx_strand_id
1 'polypeptide(L)'
;MRFPWQQSSNSNPPPDDDSAKGLGTFGGVFTPSILTILGVIMYLRFGWVVANVGWLGSLVIVTLATSITLLTSLSISAIATDRVVRVGGAYYMISRSLGIETGGAVGIPLYFAQAFSVALYTLGFAESLSNSFPVLSDYQTPIALITTLVVAGLAIQSADLAIRAQYFIMAAIALSLISLAFGSPIAESDIGMWNVSGRIGEPFWVVFAVFFPAVTGIMAGVNMSGDLKDPSKSIPKGTLAAVGTGYIIYMILPLFLATRADYTALTENPLVMRDIAIWGDAILLGVWGPPSPAPSAVFSAPPAFCKPWPEMASYLRCCVG
;
A
#
# COMPACT_ATOMS: atom_id res chain seq x y z
N MET A 1 7.55 3.39 -65.72
CA MET A 1 6.85 2.86 -64.53
C MET A 1 7.79 1.92 -63.80
N ARG A 2 8.24 2.30 -62.60
CA ARG A 2 9.15 1.53 -61.74
C ARG A 2 8.61 1.69 -60.31
N PHE A 3 8.10 0.60 -59.73
CA PHE A 3 7.47 0.62 -58.42
C PHE A 3 8.52 0.71 -57.30
N PRO A 4 8.33 1.54 -56.25
CA PRO A 4 9.35 1.81 -55.23
C PRO A 4 9.12 1.01 -53.92
N TRP A 5 9.02 -0.32 -53.98
CA TRP A 5 8.80 -1.14 -52.77
C TRP A 5 9.72 -2.36 -52.66
N GLN A 6 10.99 -2.21 -53.04
CA GLN A 6 12.03 -3.18 -52.70
C GLN A 6 13.23 -2.45 -52.09
N GLN A 7 13.10 -2.10 -50.82
CA GLN A 7 14.27 -1.94 -49.94
C GLN A 7 14.35 -3.20 -49.08
N SER A 8 15.40 -3.97 -49.32
CA SER A 8 15.81 -5.09 -48.48
C SER A 8 16.06 -4.59 -47.05
N SER A 9 15.22 -5.00 -46.11
CA SER A 9 15.48 -4.79 -44.68
C SER A 9 16.55 -5.77 -44.21
N ASN A 10 17.82 -5.43 -44.45
CA ASN A 10 18.91 -5.95 -43.62
C ASN A 10 18.83 -5.24 -42.27
N SER A 11 17.92 -5.70 -41.40
CA SER A 11 17.89 -5.32 -40.00
C SER A 11 18.84 -6.24 -39.23
N ASN A 12 20.13 -5.95 -39.28
CA ASN A 12 20.95 -6.25 -38.12
C ASN A 12 20.30 -5.50 -36.95
N PRO A 13 19.93 -6.15 -35.84
CA PRO A 13 19.46 -5.40 -34.68
C PRO A 13 20.59 -4.44 -34.27
N PRO A 14 20.26 -3.17 -33.98
CA PRO A 14 21.26 -2.27 -33.41
C PRO A 14 21.84 -2.90 -32.14
N PRO A 15 23.12 -2.67 -31.83
CA PRO A 15 23.73 -3.26 -30.65
C PRO A 15 23.00 -2.76 -29.40
N ASP A 16 22.63 -3.69 -28.53
CA ASP A 16 22.00 -3.45 -27.23
C ASP A 16 22.90 -2.57 -26.35
N ASP A 17 22.69 -1.26 -26.35
CA ASP A 17 23.35 -0.31 -25.43
C ASP A 17 22.34 0.51 -24.60
N ASP A 18 21.24 -0.12 -24.16
CA ASP A 18 20.30 0.48 -23.19
C ASP A 18 19.88 -0.51 -22.08
N SER A 19 20.72 -1.50 -21.78
CA SER A 19 20.39 -2.60 -20.86
C SER A 19 20.44 -2.27 -19.35
N ALA A 20 20.46 -0.99 -18.95
CA ALA A 20 20.73 -0.58 -17.55
C ALA A 20 19.89 0.57 -16.95
N LYS A 21 18.70 0.92 -17.49
CA LYS A 21 17.88 2.04 -16.94
C LYS A 21 16.47 1.68 -16.43
N GLY A 22 16.15 0.39 -16.25
CA GLY A 22 14.88 -0.04 -15.66
C GLY A 22 15.00 -0.41 -14.17
N LEU A 23 13.95 -0.16 -13.39
CA LEU A 23 13.82 -0.61 -12.01
C LEU A 23 13.82 -2.14 -11.93
N GLY A 24 14.47 -2.68 -10.90
CA GLY A 24 14.46 -4.11 -10.60
C GLY A 24 13.17 -4.57 -9.90
N THR A 25 12.97 -5.88 -9.79
CA THR A 25 11.80 -6.49 -9.15
C THR A 25 11.59 -6.02 -7.70
N PHE A 26 12.68 -5.90 -6.93
CA PHE A 26 12.60 -5.49 -5.53
C PHE A 26 12.14 -4.04 -5.39
N GLY A 27 12.89 -3.10 -5.96
CA GLY A 27 12.59 -1.67 -5.84
C GLY A 27 11.39 -1.17 -6.65
N GLY A 28 11.03 -1.86 -7.73
CA GLY A 28 9.99 -1.42 -8.65
C GLY A 28 8.63 -2.07 -8.42
N VAL A 29 8.56 -3.25 -7.79
CA VAL A 29 7.27 -3.96 -7.57
C VAL A 29 7.09 -4.36 -6.13
N PHE A 30 8.06 -5.06 -5.53
CA PHE A 30 7.92 -5.56 -4.16
C PHE A 30 7.82 -4.42 -3.14
N THR A 31 8.79 -3.50 -3.13
CA THR A 31 8.82 -2.35 -2.22
C THR A 31 7.54 -1.51 -2.25
N PRO A 32 7.08 -0.99 -3.41
CA PRO A 32 5.86 -0.19 -3.44
C PRO A 32 4.62 -0.99 -3.03
N SER A 33 4.57 -2.30 -3.34
CA SER A 33 3.42 -3.15 -2.96
C SER A 33 3.41 -3.49 -1.47
N ILE A 34 4.57 -3.79 -0.86
CA ILE A 34 4.61 -4.12 0.57
C ILE A 34 4.36 -2.88 1.44
N LEU A 35 4.78 -1.70 0.97
CA LEU A 35 4.54 -0.44 1.68
C LEU A 35 3.07 -0.02 1.70
N THR A 36 2.33 -0.30 0.62
CA THR A 36 0.88 -0.07 0.60
C THR A 36 0.13 -1.12 1.39
N ILE A 37 0.58 -2.37 1.37
CA ILE A 37 0.00 -3.44 2.20
C ILE A 37 0.23 -3.13 3.69
N LEU A 38 1.47 -2.85 4.11
CA LEU A 38 1.84 -2.48 5.48
C LEU A 38 1.65 -0.98 5.74
N GLY A 39 0.54 -0.44 5.28
CA GLY A 39 0.24 0.98 5.34
C GLY A 39 -0.33 1.44 6.69
N VAL A 40 -0.88 2.64 6.69
CA VAL A 40 -1.45 3.31 7.87
C VAL A 40 -2.55 2.50 8.56
N ILE A 41 -3.32 1.70 7.80
CA ILE A 41 -4.41 0.87 8.32
C ILE A 41 -3.89 -0.21 9.28
N MET A 42 -2.67 -0.73 9.02
CA MET A 42 -2.02 -1.67 9.93
C MET A 42 -1.88 -1.06 11.33
N TYR A 43 -1.42 0.18 11.42
CA TYR A 43 -1.17 0.83 12.71
C TYR A 43 -2.44 1.33 13.39
N LEU A 44 -3.34 2.00 12.64
CA LEU A 44 -4.47 2.74 13.22
C LEU A 44 -5.77 1.96 13.35
N ARG A 45 -5.91 0.86 12.62
CA ARG A 45 -7.20 0.13 12.53
C ARG A 45 -7.08 -1.34 12.88
N PHE A 46 -5.90 -1.93 12.78
CA PHE A 46 -5.76 -3.35 13.06
C PHE A 46 -5.99 -3.70 14.54
N GLY A 47 -5.64 -2.81 15.47
CA GLY A 47 -5.98 -2.98 16.89
C GLY A 47 -7.49 -3.08 17.12
N TRP A 48 -8.24 -2.15 16.53
CA TRP A 48 -9.70 -2.15 16.56
C TRP A 48 -10.32 -3.40 15.92
N VAL A 49 -9.73 -3.92 14.82
CA VAL A 49 -10.17 -5.18 14.19
C VAL A 49 -10.04 -6.36 15.15
N VAL A 50 -8.90 -6.47 15.84
CA VAL A 50 -8.64 -7.54 16.81
C VAL A 50 -9.57 -7.43 18.03
N ALA A 51 -9.87 -6.21 18.49
CA ALA A 51 -10.78 -5.99 19.61
C ALA A 51 -12.21 -6.47 19.32
N ASN A 52 -12.74 -6.17 18.13
CA ASN A 52 -14.14 -6.45 17.81
C ASN A 52 -14.41 -7.94 17.52
N VAL A 53 -13.50 -8.62 16.81
CA VAL A 53 -13.74 -10.00 16.32
C VAL A 53 -12.95 -11.04 17.13
N GLY A 54 -12.01 -10.59 17.96
CA GLY A 54 -11.06 -11.44 18.68
C GLY A 54 -9.85 -11.81 17.83
N TRP A 55 -8.88 -12.48 18.46
CA TRP A 55 -7.63 -12.83 17.78
C TRP A 55 -7.82 -13.94 16.74
N LEU A 56 -8.73 -14.90 16.95
CA LEU A 56 -8.95 -15.96 15.96
C LEU A 56 -9.83 -15.47 14.81
N GLY A 57 -10.84 -14.64 15.11
CA GLY A 57 -11.69 -14.02 14.10
C GLY A 57 -10.92 -13.08 13.17
N SER A 58 -9.93 -12.34 13.70
CA SER A 58 -9.04 -11.52 12.86
C SER A 58 -8.15 -12.38 11.93
N LEU A 59 -7.68 -13.56 12.33
CA LEU A 59 -6.97 -14.48 11.43
C LEU A 59 -7.84 -14.95 10.27
N VAL A 60 -9.14 -15.20 10.52
CA VAL A 60 -10.11 -15.55 9.47
C VAL A 60 -10.28 -14.38 8.49
N ILE A 61 -10.43 -13.16 8.99
CA ILE A 61 -10.53 -11.93 8.17
C ILE A 61 -9.27 -11.77 7.30
N VAL A 62 -8.08 -11.89 7.88
CA VAL A 62 -6.81 -11.76 7.17
C VAL A 62 -6.68 -12.83 6.08
N THR A 63 -7.02 -14.08 6.38
CA THR A 63 -6.94 -15.18 5.41
C THR A 63 -7.93 -15.01 4.27
N LEU A 64 -9.17 -14.61 4.57
CA LEU A 64 -10.19 -14.35 3.55
C LEU A 64 -9.79 -13.17 2.65
N ALA A 65 -9.40 -12.04 3.23
CA ALA A 65 -8.97 -10.86 2.48
C ALA A 65 -7.74 -11.15 1.60
N THR A 66 -6.74 -11.84 2.16
CA THR A 66 -5.52 -12.22 1.43
C THR A 66 -5.81 -13.21 0.32
N SER A 67 -6.74 -14.16 0.50
CA SER A 67 -7.13 -15.10 -0.57
C SER A 67 -7.67 -14.37 -1.81
N ILE A 68 -8.48 -13.31 -1.61
CA ILE A 68 -9.00 -12.47 -2.69
C ILE A 68 -7.85 -11.73 -3.40
N THR A 69 -6.95 -11.11 -2.63
CA THR A 69 -5.79 -10.42 -3.18
C THR A 69 -4.84 -11.38 -3.90
N LEU A 70 -4.66 -12.59 -3.39
CA LEU A 70 -3.81 -13.62 -3.98
C LEU A 70 -4.36 -14.08 -5.33
N LEU A 71 -5.66 -14.37 -5.42
CA LEU A 71 -6.32 -14.70 -6.69
C LEU A 71 -6.22 -13.53 -7.69
N THR A 72 -6.37 -12.29 -7.20
CA THR A 72 -6.21 -11.08 -8.04
C THR A 72 -4.77 -10.96 -8.55
N SER A 73 -3.77 -11.20 -7.70
CA SER A 73 -2.35 -11.14 -8.07
C SER A 73 -1.96 -12.24 -9.05
N LEU A 74 -2.55 -13.43 -8.96
CA LEU A 74 -2.36 -14.52 -9.93
C LEU A 74 -2.96 -14.14 -11.30
N SER A 75 -4.15 -13.54 -11.32
CA SER A 75 -4.77 -13.03 -12.54
C SER A 75 -3.93 -11.93 -13.21
N ILE A 76 -3.43 -10.97 -12.43
CA ILE A 76 -2.53 -9.92 -12.94
C ILE A 76 -1.22 -10.52 -13.46
N SER A 77 -0.69 -11.54 -12.77
CA SER A 77 0.53 -12.23 -13.19
C SER A 77 0.35 -12.92 -14.55
N ALA A 78 -0.79 -13.60 -14.75
CA ALA A 78 -1.11 -14.22 -16.04
C ALA A 78 -1.20 -13.19 -17.17
N ILE A 79 -1.86 -12.05 -16.92
CA ILE A 79 -1.93 -10.92 -17.87
C ILE A 79 -0.54 -10.37 -18.19
N ALA A 80 0.32 -10.19 -17.19
CA ALA A 80 1.68 -9.66 -17.38
C ALA A 80 2.61 -10.62 -18.15
N THR A 81 2.33 -11.92 -18.14
CA THR A 81 3.11 -12.94 -18.88
C THR A 81 2.63 -13.17 -20.30
N ASP A 82 1.35 -12.91 -20.61
CA ASP A 82 0.73 -13.28 -21.89
C ASP A 82 1.12 -12.35 -23.06
N ARG A 83 1.35 -11.05 -22.79
CA ARG A 83 1.72 -10.08 -23.83
C ARG A 83 2.90 -9.20 -23.44
N VAL A 84 3.55 -8.61 -24.44
CA VAL A 84 4.64 -7.63 -24.25
C VAL A 84 4.08 -6.43 -23.49
N VAL A 85 4.34 -6.39 -22.19
CA VAL A 85 4.03 -5.27 -21.31
C VAL A 85 4.86 -4.08 -21.80
N ARG A 86 4.18 -3.06 -22.35
CA ARG A 86 4.81 -1.79 -22.73
C ARG A 86 4.48 -0.74 -21.68
N VAL A 87 5.18 0.38 -21.74
CA VAL A 87 5.00 1.55 -20.86
C VAL A 87 3.53 1.98 -20.82
N GLY A 88 2.91 1.96 -19.64
CA GLY A 88 1.50 2.36 -19.48
C GLY A 88 0.76 1.92 -18.19
N GLY A 89 1.44 1.28 -17.23
CA GLY A 89 0.81 0.94 -15.94
C GLY A 89 -0.20 -0.21 -16.01
N ALA A 90 -0.97 -0.40 -14.95
CA ALA A 90 -1.90 -1.53 -14.85
C ALA A 90 -3.07 -1.46 -15.83
N TYR A 91 -3.64 -0.27 -16.04
CA TYR A 91 -4.76 -0.10 -16.97
C TYR A 91 -4.39 -0.45 -18.40
N TYR A 92 -3.22 0.00 -18.86
CA TYR A 92 -2.73 -0.32 -20.20
C TYR A 92 -2.50 -1.82 -20.37
N MET A 93 -1.96 -2.50 -19.35
CA MET A 93 -1.80 -3.96 -19.38
C MET A 93 -3.14 -4.70 -19.51
N ILE A 94 -4.16 -4.27 -18.74
CA ILE A 94 -5.48 -4.89 -18.73
C ILE A 94 -6.22 -4.64 -20.05
N SER A 95 -6.35 -3.37 -20.46
CA SER A 95 -7.07 -2.98 -21.69
C SER A 95 -6.47 -3.59 -22.95
N ARG A 96 -5.15 -3.76 -23.02
CA ARG A 96 -4.49 -4.39 -24.17
C ARG A 96 -4.64 -5.92 -24.20
N SER A 97 -4.88 -6.55 -23.06
CA SER A 97 -4.99 -8.00 -22.96
C SER A 97 -6.44 -8.48 -23.06
N LEU A 98 -7.36 -7.78 -22.42
CA LEU A 98 -8.78 -8.13 -22.35
C LEU A 98 -9.66 -7.34 -23.35
N GLY A 99 -9.11 -6.33 -24.02
CA GLY A 99 -9.85 -5.43 -24.90
C GLY A 99 -10.33 -4.16 -24.19
N ILE A 100 -10.70 -3.16 -24.98
CA ILE A 100 -11.03 -1.81 -24.47
C ILE A 100 -12.32 -1.79 -23.64
N GLU A 101 -13.31 -2.62 -23.98
CA GLU A 101 -14.59 -2.73 -23.27
C GLU A 101 -14.38 -3.28 -21.85
N THR A 102 -13.69 -4.41 -21.73
CA THR A 102 -13.35 -5.01 -20.42
C THR A 102 -12.35 -4.15 -19.65
N GLY A 103 -11.39 -3.54 -20.36
CA GLY A 103 -10.43 -2.61 -19.77
C GLY A 103 -11.10 -1.41 -19.11
N GLY A 104 -12.06 -0.78 -19.79
CA GLY A 104 -12.84 0.32 -19.23
C GLY A 104 -13.71 -0.11 -18.04
N ALA A 105 -14.37 -1.27 -18.14
CA ALA A 105 -15.21 -1.81 -17.08
C ALA A 105 -14.44 -2.09 -15.77
N VAL A 106 -13.20 -2.56 -15.86
CA VAL A 106 -12.33 -2.79 -14.68
C VAL A 106 -11.64 -1.51 -14.23
N GLY A 107 -11.22 -0.68 -15.19
CA GLY A 107 -10.37 0.46 -14.91
C GLY A 107 -11.11 1.64 -14.25
N ILE A 108 -12.36 1.93 -14.63
CA ILE A 108 -13.11 3.05 -14.02
C ILE A 108 -13.29 2.83 -12.51
N PRO A 109 -13.76 1.65 -12.03
CA PRO A 109 -13.77 1.35 -10.59
C PRO A 109 -12.39 1.43 -9.95
N LEU A 110 -11.34 0.94 -10.63
CA LEU A 110 -9.97 0.98 -10.13
C LEU A 110 -9.50 2.43 -9.91
N TYR A 111 -9.83 3.35 -10.82
CA TYR A 111 -9.51 4.77 -10.69
C TYR A 111 -10.13 5.38 -9.43
N PHE A 112 -11.42 5.14 -9.19
CA PHE A 112 -12.10 5.61 -7.96
C PHE A 112 -11.52 4.95 -6.70
N ALA A 113 -11.22 3.65 -6.76
CA ALA A 113 -10.59 2.94 -5.65
C ALA A 113 -9.23 3.55 -5.28
N GLN A 114 -8.41 3.92 -6.27
CA GLN A 114 -7.13 4.60 -6.01
C GLN A 114 -7.34 6.00 -5.41
N ALA A 115 -8.31 6.77 -5.91
CA ALA A 115 -8.63 8.08 -5.35
C ALA A 115 -9.07 7.99 -3.87
N PHE A 116 -9.94 7.04 -3.54
CA PHE A 116 -10.34 6.79 -2.16
C PHE A 116 -9.20 6.25 -1.29
N SER A 117 -8.32 5.42 -1.85
CA SER A 117 -7.15 4.92 -1.12
C SER A 117 -6.22 6.06 -0.72
N VAL A 118 -5.97 7.03 -1.62
CA VAL A 118 -5.15 8.20 -1.30
C VAL A 118 -5.80 9.01 -0.17
N ALA A 119 -7.12 9.23 -0.23
CA ALA A 119 -7.86 9.93 0.82
C ALA A 119 -7.83 9.20 2.17
N LEU A 120 -7.95 7.87 2.18
CA LEU A 120 -7.86 7.06 3.40
C LEU A 120 -6.47 7.16 4.03
N TYR A 121 -5.41 7.12 3.23
CA TYR A 121 -4.06 7.28 3.73
C TYR A 121 -3.80 8.70 4.25
N THR A 122 -4.26 9.76 3.57
CA THR A 122 -4.07 11.14 4.07
C THR A 122 -4.82 11.36 5.37
N LEU A 123 -6.04 10.83 5.50
CA LEU A 123 -6.82 10.93 6.72
C LEU A 123 -6.15 10.19 7.88
N GLY A 124 -5.65 8.98 7.64
CA GLY A 124 -4.92 8.23 8.67
C GLY A 124 -3.62 8.92 9.09
N PHE A 125 -2.88 9.53 8.14
CA PHE A 125 -1.72 10.35 8.49
C PHE A 125 -2.11 11.55 9.36
N ALA A 126 -3.18 12.27 9.00
CA ALA A 126 -3.67 13.41 9.78
C ALA A 126 -4.13 13.00 11.19
N GLU A 127 -4.81 11.86 11.34
CA GLU A 127 -5.20 11.29 12.62
C GLU A 127 -3.98 10.90 13.47
N SER A 128 -2.95 10.32 12.87
CA SER A 128 -1.72 9.99 13.59
C SER A 128 -0.99 11.26 14.08
N LEU A 129 -1.00 12.33 13.29
CA LEU A 129 -0.38 13.61 13.64
C LEU A 129 -1.14 14.33 14.74
N SER A 130 -2.47 14.39 14.67
CA SER A 130 -3.29 15.05 15.70
C SER A 130 -3.21 14.34 17.05
N ASN A 131 -3.16 13.00 17.06
CA ASN A 131 -2.99 12.23 18.29
C ASN A 131 -1.58 12.37 18.90
N SER A 132 -0.57 12.71 18.11
CA SER A 132 0.80 12.85 18.59
C SER A 132 1.11 14.25 19.15
N PHE A 133 0.34 15.27 18.74
CA PHE A 133 0.52 16.66 19.16
C PHE A 133 -0.78 17.22 19.78
N PRO A 134 -0.86 17.36 21.11
CA PRO A 134 -2.07 17.82 21.81
C PRO A 134 -2.58 19.20 21.37
N VAL A 135 -1.71 20.05 20.82
CA VAL A 135 -2.08 21.40 20.31
C VAL A 135 -2.90 21.32 19.01
N LEU A 136 -2.87 20.18 18.32
CA LEU A 136 -3.47 19.97 17.01
C LEU A 136 -4.76 19.12 17.06
N SER A 137 -5.23 18.72 18.25
CA SER A 137 -6.37 17.80 18.41
C SER A 137 -7.68 18.34 17.81
N ASP A 138 -7.93 19.65 17.93
CA ASP A 138 -9.16 20.29 17.42
C ASP A 138 -9.10 20.59 15.91
N TYR A 139 -7.93 20.38 15.27
CA TYR A 139 -7.65 20.78 13.89
C TYR A 139 -7.47 19.60 12.92
N GLN A 140 -8.03 18.42 13.21
CA GLN A 140 -7.86 17.22 12.38
C GLN A 140 -8.28 17.42 10.91
N THR A 141 -9.46 18.01 10.67
CA THR A 141 -10.00 18.26 9.32
C THR A 141 -9.15 19.23 8.48
N PRO A 142 -8.75 20.42 8.99
CA PRO A 142 -7.88 21.31 8.23
C PRO A 142 -6.48 20.73 8.01
N ILE A 143 -5.94 19.93 8.95
CA ILE A 143 -4.66 19.22 8.75
C ILE A 143 -4.77 18.21 7.60
N ALA A 144 -5.85 17.42 7.55
CA ALA A 144 -6.08 16.47 6.46
C ALA A 144 -6.19 17.18 5.09
N LEU A 145 -6.86 18.34 5.04
CA LEU A 145 -6.96 19.14 3.82
C LEU A 145 -5.60 19.67 3.37
N ILE A 146 -4.84 20.28 4.29
CA ILE A 146 -3.51 20.85 4.01
C ILE A 146 -2.53 19.76 3.58
N THR A 147 -2.48 18.64 4.30
CA THR A 147 -1.61 17.50 3.95
C THR A 147 -1.97 16.95 2.57
N THR A 148 -3.25 16.83 2.24
CA THR A 148 -3.68 16.40 0.89
C THR A 148 -3.20 17.37 -0.20
N LEU A 149 -3.31 18.69 0.02
CA LEU A 149 -2.81 19.69 -0.94
C LEU A 149 -1.29 19.67 -1.08
N VAL A 150 -0.55 19.52 0.02
CA VAL A 150 0.92 19.42 0.01
C VAL A 150 1.37 18.16 -0.72
N VAL A 151 0.75 17.01 -0.41
CA VAL A 151 1.02 15.74 -1.08
C VAL A 151 0.74 15.84 -2.58
N ALA A 152 -0.38 16.43 -2.98
CA ALA A 152 -0.72 16.65 -4.38
C ALA A 152 0.31 17.55 -5.08
N GLY A 153 0.82 18.58 -4.40
CA GLY A 153 1.89 19.44 -4.92
C GLY A 153 3.23 18.71 -5.09
N LEU A 154 3.63 17.90 -4.10
CA LEU A 154 4.88 17.13 -4.14
C LEU A 154 4.85 16.02 -5.20
N ALA A 155 3.68 15.39 -5.42
CA ALA A 155 3.51 14.35 -6.44
C ALA A 155 3.83 14.84 -7.86
N ILE A 156 3.72 16.15 -8.12
CA ILE A 156 3.99 16.76 -9.43
C ILE A 156 5.51 16.91 -9.66
N GLN A 157 6.32 16.98 -8.61
CA GLN A 157 7.68 17.55 -8.72
C GLN A 157 8.82 16.53 -8.68
N SER A 158 8.64 15.28 -8.20
CA SER A 158 9.78 14.34 -8.08
C SER A 158 9.42 12.85 -7.96
N ALA A 159 9.48 12.11 -9.08
CA ALA A 159 9.36 10.64 -9.07
C ALA A 159 10.63 9.94 -8.55
N ASP A 160 11.81 10.49 -8.81
CA ASP A 160 13.08 9.87 -8.41
C ASP A 160 13.36 9.95 -6.90
N LEU A 161 12.89 11.02 -6.24
CA LEU A 161 13.01 11.17 -4.79
C LEU A 161 12.13 10.13 -4.05
N ALA A 162 10.94 9.85 -4.59
CA ALA A 162 10.01 8.87 -4.02
C ALA A 162 10.60 7.45 -3.98
N ILE A 163 11.39 7.07 -5.00
CA ILE A 163 12.04 5.76 -5.11
C ILE A 163 13.17 5.58 -4.08
N ARG A 164 13.81 6.66 -3.63
CA ARG A 164 14.79 6.59 -2.52
C ARG A 164 14.09 6.61 -1.16
N ALA A 165 13.04 7.43 -1.01
CA ALA A 165 12.26 7.51 0.23
C ALA A 165 11.58 6.19 0.59
N GLN A 166 11.16 5.38 -0.39
CA GLN A 166 10.51 4.08 -0.12
C GLN A 166 11.41 3.09 0.63
N TYR A 167 12.72 3.07 0.36
CA TYR A 167 13.63 2.18 1.07
C TYR A 167 13.79 2.59 2.54
N PHE A 168 13.77 3.88 2.80
CA PHE A 168 13.79 4.39 4.17
C PHE A 168 12.53 3.97 4.93
N ILE A 169 11.36 4.13 4.33
CA ILE A 169 10.09 3.79 4.99
C ILE A 169 9.96 2.29 5.19
N MET A 170 10.44 1.47 4.26
CA MET A 170 10.50 0.02 4.46
C MET A 170 11.37 -0.32 5.68
N ALA A 171 12.54 0.33 5.81
CA ALA A 171 13.40 0.13 6.98
C ALA A 171 12.71 0.59 8.28
N ALA A 172 11.97 1.70 8.25
CA ALA A 172 11.20 2.20 9.38
C ALA A 172 10.07 1.23 9.80
N ILE A 173 9.33 0.66 8.84
CA ILE A 173 8.31 -0.36 9.10
C ILE A 173 8.94 -1.65 9.62
N ALA A 174 10.07 -2.09 9.07
CA ALA A 174 10.78 -3.26 9.59
C ALA A 174 11.21 -3.03 11.04
N LEU A 175 11.75 -1.85 11.34
CA LEU A 175 12.17 -1.47 12.69
C LEU A 175 10.98 -1.34 13.64
N SER A 176 9.84 -0.80 13.19
CA SER A 176 8.61 -0.71 14.00
C SER A 176 8.05 -2.09 14.34
N LEU A 177 8.05 -3.03 13.39
CA LEU A 177 7.59 -4.41 13.61
C LEU A 177 8.52 -5.17 14.57
N ILE A 178 9.83 -4.96 14.47
CA ILE A 178 10.81 -5.51 15.43
C ILE A 178 10.59 -4.91 16.82
N SER A 179 10.43 -3.58 16.90
CA SER A 179 10.16 -2.87 18.16
C SER A 179 8.85 -3.34 18.81
N LEU A 180 7.81 -3.57 17.99
CA LEU A 180 6.56 -4.16 18.44
C LEU A 180 6.80 -5.59 18.92
N ALA A 181 7.52 -6.45 18.19
CA ALA A 181 7.74 -7.84 18.55
C ALA A 181 8.41 -8.02 19.93
N PHE A 182 9.30 -7.10 20.33
CA PHE A 182 9.93 -7.12 21.66
C PHE A 182 9.23 -6.27 22.72
N GLY A 183 8.11 -5.61 22.39
CA GLY A 183 7.33 -4.76 23.28
C GLY A 183 6.76 -5.44 24.53
N SER A 184 6.42 -4.65 25.56
CA SER A 184 5.86 -5.11 26.83
C SER A 184 4.33 -5.03 26.86
N PRO A 185 3.63 -5.92 27.60
CA PRO A 185 2.19 -5.81 27.82
C PRO A 185 1.83 -4.53 28.58
N ILE A 186 0.75 -3.86 28.17
CA ILE A 186 0.23 -2.65 28.82
C ILE A 186 -0.92 -2.94 29.80
N ALA A 187 -1.60 -4.09 29.68
CA ALA A 187 -2.69 -4.53 30.55
C ALA A 187 -2.82 -6.07 30.57
N GLU A 188 -3.47 -6.63 31.60
CA GLU A 188 -3.85 -8.05 31.61
C GLU A 188 -4.85 -8.34 30.46
N SER A 189 -4.57 -9.37 29.66
CA SER A 189 -5.30 -9.66 28.43
C SER A 189 -6.65 -10.32 28.70
N ASP A 190 -7.75 -9.65 28.31
CA ASP A 190 -9.13 -10.21 28.33
C ASP A 190 -9.67 -10.49 26.91
N ILE A 191 -8.78 -10.59 25.90
CA ILE A 191 -9.22 -10.85 24.52
C ILE A 191 -9.54 -12.33 24.33
N GLY A 192 -10.84 -12.62 24.28
CA GLY A 192 -11.36 -13.95 23.95
C GLY A 192 -10.93 -14.46 22.57
N MET A 193 -10.99 -15.79 22.41
CA MET A 193 -10.68 -16.47 21.14
C MET A 193 -11.61 -16.04 20.00
N TRP A 194 -12.90 -15.92 20.32
CA TRP A 194 -13.95 -15.43 19.43
C TRP A 194 -14.71 -14.36 20.20
N ASN A 195 -15.00 -13.22 19.54
CA ASN A 195 -15.90 -12.14 19.98
C ASN A 195 -15.95 -11.92 21.51
N VAL A 196 -15.34 -10.84 22.00
CA VAL A 196 -15.20 -10.57 23.44
C VAL A 196 -16.54 -10.72 24.15
N SER A 197 -16.63 -11.76 24.98
CA SER A 197 -17.88 -12.22 25.58
C SER A 197 -18.48 -11.10 26.45
N GLY A 198 -19.71 -10.69 26.14
CA GLY A 198 -20.45 -9.68 26.91
C GLY A 198 -20.29 -8.23 26.44
N ARG A 199 -19.62 -7.95 25.31
CA ARG A 199 -19.54 -6.61 24.72
C ARG A 199 -20.21 -6.59 23.33
N ILE A 200 -20.89 -5.48 22.99
CA ILE A 200 -21.49 -5.29 21.66
C ILE A 200 -20.37 -4.88 20.70
N GLY A 201 -19.70 -5.87 20.09
CA GLY A 201 -18.75 -5.65 19.00
C GLY A 201 -19.45 -5.37 17.67
N GLU A 202 -18.75 -4.71 16.76
CA GLU A 202 -19.23 -4.51 15.39
C GLU A 202 -19.40 -5.86 14.65
N PRO A 203 -20.37 -5.97 13.72
CA PRO A 203 -20.60 -7.21 13.00
C PRO A 203 -19.40 -7.56 12.10
N PHE A 204 -19.15 -8.86 11.95
CA PHE A 204 -18.01 -9.41 11.21
C PHE A 204 -17.76 -8.74 9.85
N TRP A 205 -18.82 -8.50 9.07
CA TRP A 205 -18.71 -7.91 7.72
C TRP A 205 -18.33 -6.42 7.73
N VAL A 206 -18.70 -5.68 8.77
CA VAL A 206 -18.27 -4.28 8.94
C VAL A 206 -16.78 -4.24 9.25
N VAL A 207 -16.33 -5.11 10.16
CA VAL A 207 -14.90 -5.19 10.49
C VAL A 207 -14.07 -5.65 9.28
N PHE A 208 -14.58 -6.62 8.51
CA PHE A 208 -13.97 -7.04 7.25
C PHE A 208 -13.85 -5.87 6.26
N ALA A 209 -14.90 -5.07 6.09
CA ALA A 209 -14.90 -3.92 5.17
C ALA A 209 -13.90 -2.82 5.59
N VAL A 210 -13.70 -2.60 6.89
CA VAL A 210 -12.70 -1.66 7.42
C VAL A 210 -11.28 -2.18 7.22
N PHE A 211 -11.06 -3.50 7.35
CA PHE A 211 -9.75 -4.11 7.15
C PHE A 211 -9.38 -4.27 5.67
N PHE A 212 -10.35 -4.53 4.79
CA PHE A 212 -10.10 -4.90 3.39
C PHE A 212 -9.18 -3.94 2.62
N PRO A 213 -9.26 -2.60 2.77
CA PRO A 213 -8.35 -1.68 2.08
C PRO A 213 -6.87 -1.86 2.46
N ALA A 214 -6.54 -2.54 3.57
CA ALA A 214 -5.17 -2.86 3.93
C ALA A 214 -4.50 -3.84 2.96
N VAL A 215 -5.27 -4.76 2.34
CA VAL A 215 -4.70 -5.82 1.47
C VAL A 215 -4.81 -5.48 -0.03
N THR A 216 -5.44 -4.38 -0.41
CA THR A 216 -5.68 -4.01 -1.81
C THR A 216 -4.48 -3.30 -2.47
N GLY A 217 -3.42 -3.03 -1.72
CA GLY A 217 -2.25 -2.24 -2.13
C GLY A 217 -1.39 -2.81 -3.26
N ILE A 218 -1.65 -4.02 -3.76
CA ILE A 218 -0.83 -4.71 -4.78
C ILE A 218 -0.66 -3.92 -6.08
N MET A 219 -1.59 -3.02 -6.38
CA MET A 219 -1.60 -2.24 -7.61
C MET A 219 -0.50 -1.18 -7.68
N ALA A 220 0.04 -0.73 -6.54
CA ALA A 220 1.10 0.28 -6.52
C ALA A 220 2.38 -0.21 -7.23
N GLY A 221 2.76 -1.48 -7.06
CA GLY A 221 3.88 -2.07 -7.79
C GLY A 221 3.57 -2.39 -9.26
N VAL A 222 2.32 -2.74 -9.57
CA VAL A 222 1.87 -3.04 -10.94
C VAL A 222 1.84 -1.78 -11.80
N ASN A 223 1.49 -0.64 -11.21
CA ASN A 223 1.50 0.67 -11.87
C ASN A 223 2.90 1.13 -12.29
N MET A 224 3.95 0.63 -11.63
CA MET A 224 5.34 0.92 -12.03
C MET A 224 5.83 0.06 -13.21
N SER A 225 4.94 -0.69 -13.88
CA SER A 225 5.29 -1.64 -14.95
C SER A 225 6.06 -1.03 -16.11
N GLY A 226 5.83 0.24 -16.41
CA GLY A 226 6.52 0.96 -17.49
C GLY A 226 7.97 1.33 -17.17
N ASP A 227 8.33 1.38 -15.89
CA ASP A 227 9.68 1.74 -15.42
C ASP A 227 10.54 0.49 -15.15
N LEU A 228 9.98 -0.72 -15.28
CA LEU A 228 10.69 -1.97 -14.97
C LEU A 228 11.60 -2.42 -16.10
N LYS A 229 12.75 -3.00 -15.75
CA LYS A 229 13.66 -3.64 -16.72
C LYS A 229 13.00 -4.83 -17.42
N ASP A 230 12.33 -5.68 -16.65
CA ASP A 230 11.65 -6.90 -17.13
C ASP A 230 10.26 -7.04 -16.46
N PRO A 231 9.22 -6.35 -16.95
CA PRO A 231 7.90 -6.34 -16.32
C PRO A 231 7.24 -7.73 -16.25
N SER A 232 7.29 -8.52 -17.32
CA SER A 232 6.66 -9.86 -17.37
C SER A 232 7.24 -10.85 -16.36
N LYS A 233 8.47 -10.65 -15.88
CA LYS A 233 9.08 -11.46 -14.81
C LYS A 233 9.00 -10.81 -13.44
N SER A 234 9.13 -9.48 -13.40
CA SER A 234 9.17 -8.71 -12.16
C SER A 234 7.80 -8.57 -11.51
N ILE A 235 6.74 -8.38 -12.30
CA ILE A 235 5.38 -8.23 -11.74
C ILE A 235 4.98 -9.51 -10.99
N PRO A 236 5.00 -10.72 -11.59
CA PRO A 236 4.56 -11.91 -10.87
C PRO A 236 5.37 -12.20 -9.60
N LYS A 237 6.70 -12.09 -9.68
CA LYS A 237 7.57 -12.37 -8.54
C LYS A 237 7.41 -11.34 -7.43
N GLY A 238 7.33 -10.05 -7.80
CA GLY A 238 7.25 -8.95 -6.84
C GLY A 238 5.90 -8.89 -6.13
N THR A 239 4.79 -9.04 -6.86
CA THR A 239 3.44 -8.98 -6.27
C THR A 239 3.17 -10.19 -5.37
N LEU A 240 3.48 -11.41 -5.82
CA LEU A 240 3.28 -12.61 -5.00
C LEU A 240 4.16 -12.62 -3.75
N ALA A 241 5.41 -12.17 -3.85
CA ALA A 241 6.28 -12.01 -2.69
C ALA A 241 5.74 -10.97 -1.70
N ALA A 242 5.21 -9.84 -2.19
CA ALA A 242 4.61 -8.81 -1.33
C ALA A 242 3.35 -9.32 -0.62
N VAL A 243 2.45 -10.00 -1.34
CA VAL A 243 1.23 -10.61 -0.75
C VAL A 243 1.60 -11.65 0.29
N GLY A 244 2.54 -12.56 -0.02
CA GLY A 244 2.97 -13.59 0.93
C GLY A 244 3.65 -13.00 2.18
N THR A 245 4.52 -12.01 2.01
CA THR A 245 5.17 -11.33 3.14
C THR A 245 4.16 -10.58 4.00
N GLY A 246 3.23 -9.84 3.38
CA GLY A 246 2.15 -9.15 4.07
C GLY A 246 1.25 -10.12 4.85
N TYR A 247 0.90 -11.26 4.25
CA TYR A 247 0.09 -12.30 4.92
C TYR A 247 0.76 -12.82 6.20
N ILE A 248 2.05 -13.14 6.15
CA ILE A 248 2.80 -13.61 7.32
C ILE A 248 2.77 -12.56 8.44
N ILE A 249 3.01 -11.29 8.10
CA ILE A 249 2.99 -10.20 9.08
C ILE A 249 1.59 -10.05 9.70
N TYR A 250 0.54 -10.03 8.88
CA TYR A 250 -0.84 -9.91 9.35
C TYR A 250 -1.36 -11.14 10.12
N MET A 251 -0.76 -12.32 9.97
CA MET A 251 -1.08 -13.50 10.78
C MET A 251 -0.40 -13.44 12.16
N ILE A 252 0.76 -12.79 12.26
CA ILE A 252 1.52 -12.67 13.50
C ILE A 252 0.99 -11.54 14.38
N LEU A 253 0.59 -10.41 13.79
CA LEU A 253 0.16 -9.22 14.53
C LEU A 253 -0.99 -9.46 15.52
N PRO A 254 -2.10 -10.18 15.19
CA PRO A 254 -3.18 -10.41 16.13
C PRO A 254 -2.75 -11.15 17.39
N LEU A 255 -1.80 -12.08 17.24
CA LEU A 255 -1.27 -12.88 18.35
C LEU A 255 -0.50 -11.99 19.33
N PHE A 256 0.28 -11.03 18.81
CA PHE A 256 0.99 -10.07 19.67
C PHE A 256 0.05 -9.06 20.31
N LEU A 257 -0.94 -8.54 19.58
CA LEU A 257 -1.87 -7.56 20.14
C LEU A 257 -2.77 -8.17 21.21
N ALA A 258 -3.25 -9.39 20.98
CA ALA A 258 -4.15 -10.06 21.92
C ALA A 258 -3.48 -10.49 23.22
N THR A 259 -2.17 -10.68 23.22
CA THR A 259 -1.41 -11.03 24.42
C THR A 259 -0.89 -9.81 25.18
N ARG A 260 -0.97 -8.60 24.61
CA ARG A 260 -0.31 -7.40 25.15
C ARG A 260 -1.21 -6.22 25.46
N ALA A 261 -2.44 -6.21 24.94
CA ALA A 261 -3.40 -5.14 25.16
C ALA A 261 -4.77 -5.69 25.54
N ASP A 262 -5.52 -4.89 26.32
CA ASP A 262 -6.92 -5.14 26.64
C ASP A 262 -7.85 -4.60 25.54
N TYR A 263 -9.10 -5.07 25.52
CA TYR A 263 -10.16 -4.62 24.61
C TYR A 263 -10.33 -3.09 24.61
N THR A 264 -10.31 -2.47 25.80
CA THR A 264 -10.51 -1.02 25.96
C THR A 264 -9.41 -0.24 25.25
N ALA A 265 -8.15 -0.59 25.52
CA ALA A 265 -6.99 0.01 24.88
C ALA A 265 -7.01 -0.16 23.35
N LEU A 266 -7.41 -1.32 22.82
CA LEU A 266 -7.45 -1.57 21.38
C LEU A 266 -8.61 -0.86 20.65
N THR A 267 -9.68 -0.51 21.36
CA THR A 267 -10.86 0.15 20.77
C THR A 267 -10.74 1.67 20.85
N GLU A 268 -10.24 2.19 21.97
CA GLU A 268 -10.20 3.62 22.25
C GLU A 268 -8.92 4.30 21.75
N ASN A 269 -7.79 3.59 21.68
CA ASN A 269 -6.52 4.14 21.24
C ASN A 269 -6.14 3.64 19.84
N PRO A 270 -6.35 4.43 18.77
CA PRO A 270 -5.92 4.07 17.42
C PRO A 270 -4.42 3.80 17.33
N LEU A 271 -3.62 4.44 18.18
CA LEU A 271 -2.16 4.29 18.23
C LEU A 271 -1.70 3.27 19.29
N VAL A 272 -2.56 2.35 19.74
CA VAL A 272 -2.22 1.32 20.77
C VAL A 272 -0.92 0.56 20.49
N MET A 273 -0.56 0.34 19.23
CA MET A 273 0.71 -0.30 18.87
C MET A 273 1.91 0.49 19.40
N ARG A 274 1.82 1.82 19.42
CA ARG A 274 2.87 2.74 19.90
C ARG A 274 3.18 2.49 21.37
N ASP A 275 2.13 2.27 22.15
CA ASP A 275 2.23 2.10 23.61
C ASP A 275 2.79 0.72 23.98
N ILE A 276 2.58 -0.29 23.12
CA ILE A 276 3.11 -1.65 23.31
C ILE A 276 4.60 -1.71 22.93
N ALA A 277 5.03 -0.97 21.91
CA ALA A 277 6.38 -1.07 21.35
C ALA A 277 7.47 -0.59 22.32
N ILE A 278 8.65 -1.26 22.31
CA ILE A 278 9.82 -0.83 23.11
C ILE A 278 10.18 0.62 22.80
N TRP A 279 10.15 0.95 21.53
CA TRP A 279 10.40 2.29 21.03
C TRP A 279 9.16 2.78 20.29
N GLY A 280 8.26 3.46 21.00
CA GLY A 280 7.01 3.98 20.44
C GLY A 280 7.24 4.94 19.26
N ASP A 281 8.32 5.74 19.29
CA ASP A 281 8.64 6.65 18.19
C ASP A 281 9.00 5.90 16.90
N ALA A 282 9.48 4.64 16.98
CA ALA A 282 9.69 3.81 15.79
C ALA A 282 8.38 3.56 15.02
N ILE A 283 7.25 3.50 15.72
CA ILE A 283 5.94 3.36 15.08
C ILE A 283 5.57 4.65 14.35
N LEU A 284 5.84 5.81 14.94
CA LEU A 284 5.66 7.08 14.27
C LEU A 284 6.55 7.17 13.02
N LEU A 285 7.78 6.64 13.06
CA LEU A 285 8.63 6.54 11.86
C LEU A 285 8.04 5.64 10.78
N GLY A 286 7.38 4.55 11.17
CA GLY A 286 6.67 3.67 10.24
C GLY A 286 5.46 4.32 9.59
N VAL A 287 4.76 5.23 10.30
CA VAL A 287 3.58 5.94 9.80
C VAL A 287 3.95 7.23 9.03
N TRP A 288 4.97 7.98 9.48
CA TRP A 288 5.34 9.30 8.96
C TRP A 288 6.61 9.30 8.10
N GLY A 289 7.47 8.28 8.17
CA GLY A 289 8.81 8.34 7.59
C GLY A 289 9.84 9.03 8.51
N PRO A 290 10.99 9.47 7.99
CA PRO A 290 12.12 9.96 8.80
C PRO A 290 11.79 11.20 9.63
N PRO A 291 12.37 11.37 10.82
CA PRO A 291 12.34 12.63 11.54
C PRO A 291 13.42 13.54 10.95
N SER A 292 13.08 14.42 10.00
CA SER A 292 14.01 15.49 9.64
C SER A 292 13.96 16.60 10.72
N PRO A 293 15.11 17.14 11.18
CA PRO A 293 15.18 18.16 12.24
C PRO A 293 14.75 19.57 11.77
N ALA A 294 13.80 19.66 10.85
CA ALA A 294 13.27 20.89 10.29
C ALA A 294 11.74 20.81 10.24
N PRO A 295 11.01 21.94 10.12
CA PRO A 295 9.55 21.93 9.89
C PRO A 295 9.13 21.16 8.62
N SER A 296 10.08 20.62 7.86
CA SER A 296 9.90 19.67 6.77
C SER A 296 9.43 18.26 7.20
N ALA A 297 9.30 17.94 8.49
CA ALA A 297 8.72 16.66 8.96
C ALA A 297 7.25 16.47 8.53
N VAL A 298 6.56 17.55 8.15
CA VAL A 298 5.23 17.52 7.51
C VAL A 298 5.26 16.97 6.07
N PHE A 299 6.46 16.81 5.48
CA PHE A 299 6.62 16.60 4.03
C PHE A 299 7.09 15.19 3.63
N SER A 300 7.29 14.25 4.58
CA SER A 300 7.57 12.85 4.21
C SER A 300 6.27 12.08 4.04
N ALA A 301 5.61 12.30 2.91
CA ALA A 301 4.49 11.46 2.52
C ALA A 301 5.03 10.06 2.11
N PRO A 302 4.45 8.96 2.63
CA PRO A 302 4.72 7.62 2.13
C PRO A 302 4.71 7.54 0.59
N PRO A 303 5.60 6.78 -0.06
CA PRO A 303 5.70 6.69 -1.52
C PRO A 303 4.42 6.20 -2.18
N ALA A 304 3.55 5.53 -1.42
CA ALA A 304 2.16 5.23 -1.77
C ALA A 304 1.37 6.47 -2.25
N PHE A 305 1.74 7.67 -1.79
CA PHE A 305 1.12 8.95 -2.12
C PHE A 305 1.62 9.58 -3.42
N CYS A 306 2.90 9.44 -3.78
CA CYS A 306 3.50 10.26 -4.85
C CYS A 306 3.32 9.70 -6.28
N LYS A 307 3.23 8.38 -6.47
CA LYS A 307 3.13 7.78 -7.82
C LYS A 307 1.73 7.55 -8.41
N PRO A 308 0.59 7.54 -7.68
CA PRO A 308 -0.72 7.35 -8.31
C PRO A 308 -1.13 8.49 -9.26
N TRP A 309 -0.69 9.72 -8.99
CA TRP A 309 -1.17 10.94 -9.65
C TRP A 309 -0.79 11.12 -11.13
N PRO A 310 0.47 10.89 -11.57
CA PRO A 310 0.80 10.94 -12.99
C PRO A 310 0.04 9.89 -13.82
N GLU A 311 -0.31 8.74 -13.22
CA GLU A 311 -1.17 7.75 -13.85
C GLU A 311 -2.65 8.16 -13.88
N MET A 312 -3.18 8.81 -12.84
CA MET A 312 -4.52 9.41 -12.89
C MET A 312 -4.64 10.45 -14.01
N ALA A 313 -3.59 11.24 -14.24
CA ALA A 313 -3.51 12.18 -15.36
C ALA A 313 -3.35 11.49 -16.73
N SER A 314 -2.76 10.29 -16.77
CA SER A 314 -2.76 9.41 -17.95
C SER A 314 -4.14 8.78 -18.18
N TYR A 315 -4.84 8.41 -17.10
CA TYR A 315 -6.16 7.80 -17.09
C TYR A 315 -7.21 8.75 -17.68
N LEU A 316 -7.19 10.02 -17.23
CA LEU A 316 -8.03 11.09 -17.79
C LEU A 316 -7.74 11.35 -19.28
N ARG A 317 -6.50 11.20 -19.74
CA ARG A 317 -6.15 11.33 -21.16
C ARG A 317 -6.59 10.14 -22.01
N CYS A 318 -6.61 8.93 -21.46
CA CYS A 318 -7.07 7.72 -22.16
C CYS A 318 -8.59 7.53 -22.16
N CYS A 319 -9.33 8.11 -21.20
CA CYS A 319 -10.79 8.05 -21.19
C CYS A 319 -11.46 9.20 -21.98
N VAL A 320 -10.73 10.28 -22.28
CA VAL A 320 -11.27 11.48 -22.94
C VAL A 320 -10.75 11.65 -24.39
N GLY A 321 -9.81 10.82 -24.83
CA GLY A 321 -9.28 10.79 -26.20
C GLY A 321 -9.56 9.47 -26.89
#